data_AF-A0A0P4VXF0-F1
#
_entry.id   AF-A0A0P4VXF0-F1
#
_cell.length_a   1.000
_cell.length_b   1.000
_cell.length_c   1.000
_cell.angle_alpha   90.00
_cell.angle_beta   90.00
_cell.angle_gamma   90.00
#
_symmetry.space_group_name_H-M   'P 1'
#
loop_
_entity.id
_entity.type
_entity.pdbx_description
1 polymer ?
#
loop_
_entity_poly.entity_id
_entity_poly.type
_entity_poly.pdbx_seq_one_letter_code
_entity_poly.pdbx_strand_id
1 'polypeptide(L)'
;MKSLTLPLVDSDTCQSRLRTTRLGINFNLHPTFLCAGGEADKDACKGDGGGPLACPRLSNPSGYYELVGLTAWGVGCGREGLPGVYVNIPNLKHWITTAVDEYANIDGHLGNLQTGGSEGETVPEGGAGAGGREEKRRRNQERRAQRQQERREERQRQRMQQREQRKQERQERRQNRNGRK
;
A
#
# COMPACT_ATOMS: atom_id res chain seq x y z
N MET A 1 10.17 22.06 -18.42
CA MET A 1 9.74 21.01 -17.48
C MET A 1 8.35 20.57 -17.88
N LYS A 2 8.07 19.27 -17.95
CA LYS A 2 6.74 18.72 -18.28
C LYS A 2 6.18 18.04 -17.03
N SER A 3 4.86 18.03 -16.90
CA SER A 3 4.14 17.31 -15.84
C SER A 3 2.92 16.64 -16.42
N LEU A 4 2.47 15.58 -15.76
CA LEU A 4 1.26 14.85 -16.13
C LEU A 4 0.54 14.35 -14.87
N THR A 5 -0.78 14.34 -14.91
CA THR A 5 -1.61 13.82 -13.82
C THR A 5 -1.88 12.35 -14.06
N LEU A 6 -1.58 11.51 -13.08
CA LEU A 6 -1.81 10.07 -13.12
C LEU A 6 -2.69 9.63 -11.95
N PRO A 7 -3.65 8.70 -12.15
CA PRO A 7 -4.35 8.05 -11.05
C PRO A 7 -3.41 7.10 -10.32
N LEU A 8 -3.56 7.01 -8.99
CA LEU A 8 -2.95 5.92 -8.23
C LEU A 8 -3.67 4.61 -8.54
N VAL A 9 -2.89 3.52 -8.61
CA VAL A 9 -3.39 2.16 -8.86
C VAL A 9 -3.10 1.31 -7.63
N ASP A 10 -4.09 0.55 -7.17
CA ASP A 10 -3.93 -0.34 -6.03
C ASP A 10 -2.93 -1.47 -6.34
N SER A 11 -2.30 -2.00 -5.29
CA SER A 11 -1.19 -2.94 -5.43
C SER A 11 -1.60 -4.25 -6.11
N ASP A 12 -2.81 -4.77 -5.82
CA ASP A 12 -3.31 -6.03 -6.38
C ASP A 12 -3.62 -5.89 -7.87
N THR A 13 -4.27 -4.79 -8.26
CA THR A 13 -4.53 -4.45 -9.66
C THR A 13 -3.22 -4.21 -10.41
N CYS A 14 -2.28 -3.47 -9.83
CA CYS A 14 -0.99 -3.23 -10.46
C CYS A 14 -0.23 -4.54 -10.69
N GLN A 15 -0.14 -5.39 -9.67
CA GLN A 15 0.49 -6.71 -9.79
C GLN A 15 -0.19 -7.55 -10.87
N SER A 16 -1.52 -7.58 -10.89
CA SER A 16 -2.28 -8.34 -11.88
C SER A 16 -2.01 -7.86 -13.30
N ARG A 17 -1.93 -6.54 -13.51
CA ARG A 17 -1.59 -5.93 -14.80
C ARG A 17 -0.13 -6.20 -15.19
N LEU A 18 0.82 -6.12 -14.27
CA LEU A 18 2.23 -6.41 -14.54
C LEU A 18 2.46 -7.89 -14.90
N ARG A 19 1.68 -8.81 -14.33
CA ARG A 19 1.72 -10.25 -14.65
C ARG A 19 1.30 -10.59 -16.08
N THR A 20 0.55 -9.72 -16.77
CA THR A 20 0.18 -9.92 -18.18
C THR A 20 1.34 -9.59 -19.14
N THR A 21 2.43 -9.03 -18.62
CA THR A 21 3.60 -8.65 -19.41
C THR A 21 4.65 -9.76 -19.45
N ARG A 22 5.83 -9.44 -20.01
CA ARG A 22 7.02 -10.30 -19.98
C ARG A 22 7.51 -10.71 -18.58
N LEU A 23 7.01 -10.09 -17.51
CA LEU A 23 7.32 -10.47 -16.13
C LEU A 23 6.66 -11.80 -15.72
N GLY A 24 5.54 -12.16 -16.37
CA GLY A 24 4.85 -13.43 -16.20
C GLY A 24 4.04 -13.56 -14.92
N ILE A 25 3.26 -14.66 -14.84
CA ILE A 25 2.27 -14.89 -13.77
C ILE A 25 2.86 -15.03 -12.37
N ASN A 26 4.14 -15.43 -12.28
CA ASN A 26 4.84 -15.62 -11.02
C ASN A 26 5.41 -14.31 -10.44
N PHE A 27 5.30 -13.20 -11.17
CA PHE A 27 5.76 -11.90 -10.69
C PHE A 27 5.07 -11.50 -9.38
N ASN A 28 5.82 -10.92 -8.45
CA ASN A 28 5.31 -10.42 -7.18
C ASN A 28 5.77 -8.97 -7.01
N LEU A 29 4.81 -8.05 -6.85
CA LEU A 29 5.11 -6.64 -6.65
C LEU A 29 5.54 -6.41 -5.20
N HIS A 30 6.79 -6.00 -4.99
CA HIS A 30 7.30 -5.77 -3.65
C HIS A 30 6.58 -4.59 -2.95
N PRO A 31 6.26 -4.67 -1.63
CA PRO A 31 5.50 -3.63 -0.93
C PRO A 31 6.17 -2.25 -0.86
N THR A 32 7.47 -2.16 -1.18
CA THR A 32 8.20 -0.89 -1.29
C THR A 32 7.89 -0.15 -2.59
N PHE A 33 7.04 -0.70 -3.45
CA PHE A 33 6.56 -0.06 -4.66
C PHE A 33 5.08 0.28 -4.58
N LEU A 34 4.69 1.33 -5.31
CA LEU A 34 3.32 1.67 -5.65
C LEU A 34 3.23 1.91 -7.16
N CYS A 35 2.03 2.02 -7.69
CA CYS A 35 1.83 2.23 -9.12
C CYS A 35 0.91 3.42 -9.40
N ALA A 36 1.16 4.08 -10.53
CA ALA A 36 0.31 5.16 -11.03
C ALA A 36 0.18 5.09 -12.56
N GLY A 37 -0.95 5.55 -13.09
CA GLY A 37 -1.22 5.62 -14.52
C GLY A 37 -1.86 4.36 -15.10
N GLY A 38 -1.47 4.02 -16.33
CA GLY A 38 -2.14 3.00 -17.15
C GLY A 38 -3.20 3.59 -18.09
N GLU A 39 -3.27 4.92 -18.21
CA GLU A 39 -3.94 5.60 -19.31
C GLU A 39 -3.05 5.57 -20.56
N ALA A 40 -3.65 5.46 -21.75
CA ALA A 40 -2.91 5.51 -23.01
C ALA A 40 -2.10 6.81 -23.14
N ASP A 41 -0.85 6.69 -23.59
CA ASP A 41 0.08 7.80 -23.84
C ASP A 41 0.39 8.71 -22.63
N LYS A 42 0.06 8.28 -21.40
CA LYS A 42 0.36 9.01 -20.15
C LYS A 42 1.19 8.15 -19.21
N ASP A 43 2.49 8.42 -19.15
CA ASP A 43 3.41 7.67 -18.29
C ASP A 43 4.72 8.45 -18.10
N ALA A 44 5.48 8.07 -17.08
CA ALA A 44 6.88 8.47 -16.95
C ALA A 44 7.75 7.54 -17.83
N CYS A 45 8.64 8.12 -18.63
CA CYS A 45 9.46 7.38 -19.59
C CYS A 45 10.94 7.33 -19.18
N LYS A 46 11.76 6.77 -20.07
CA LYS A 46 13.21 6.81 -19.97
C LYS A 46 13.68 8.28 -19.84
N GLY A 47 14.43 8.56 -18.77
CA GLY A 47 14.90 9.90 -18.44
C GLY A 47 14.21 10.52 -17.22
N ASP A 48 13.03 9.99 -16.83
CA ASP A 48 12.27 10.50 -15.68
C ASP A 48 12.60 9.79 -14.36
N GLY A 49 13.59 8.90 -14.36
CA GLY A 49 13.99 8.10 -13.20
C GLY A 49 14.41 8.96 -12.01
N GLY A 50 13.89 8.65 -10.82
CA GLY A 50 14.06 9.48 -9.63
C GLY A 50 13.18 10.73 -9.58
N GLY A 51 12.41 11.01 -10.63
CA GLY A 51 11.47 12.12 -10.67
C GLY A 51 10.34 11.97 -9.64
N PRO A 52 9.76 13.09 -9.15
CA PRO A 52 8.77 13.07 -8.08
C PRO A 52 7.39 12.69 -8.59
N LEU A 53 6.71 11.81 -7.86
CA LEU A 53 5.26 11.64 -7.89
C LEU A 53 4.68 12.30 -6.64
N ALA A 54 3.88 13.35 -6.82
CA ALA A 54 3.32 14.13 -5.74
C ALA A 54 1.78 14.13 -5.77
N CYS A 55 1.16 14.07 -4.59
CA CYS A 55 -0.30 14.15 -4.44
C CYS A 55 -0.68 15.41 -3.67
N PRO A 56 -1.80 16.06 -3.99
CA PRO A 56 -2.32 17.15 -3.16
C PRO A 56 -2.67 16.61 -1.77
N ARG A 57 -2.31 17.35 -0.73
CA ARG A 57 -2.58 16.96 0.66
C ARG A 57 -4.09 17.01 0.90
N LEU A 58 -4.68 15.89 1.33
CA LEU A 58 -6.12 15.77 1.54
C LEU A 58 -6.70 16.81 2.51
N SER A 59 -5.93 17.17 3.55
CA SER A 59 -6.34 18.16 4.55
C SER A 59 -6.25 19.61 4.07
N ASN A 60 -5.47 19.88 3.01
CA ASN A 60 -5.32 21.21 2.43
C ASN A 60 -5.02 21.09 0.91
N PRO A 61 -6.05 20.84 0.10
CA PRO A 61 -5.88 20.58 -1.33
C PRO A 61 -5.37 21.78 -2.13
N SER A 62 -5.44 22.99 -1.57
CA SER A 62 -5.23 24.25 -2.27
C SER A 62 -3.81 24.83 -2.16
N GLY A 63 -2.86 24.15 -1.52
CA GLY A 63 -1.50 24.70 -1.43
C GLY A 63 -0.34 23.75 -1.16
N TYR A 64 -0.59 22.52 -0.70
CA TYR A 64 0.48 21.60 -0.32
C TYR A 64 0.40 20.28 -1.07
N TYR A 65 1.54 19.87 -1.61
CA TYR A 65 1.72 18.56 -2.23
C TYR A 65 2.65 17.73 -1.35
N GLU A 66 2.36 16.45 -1.26
CA GLU A 66 3.16 15.47 -0.54
C GLU A 66 3.84 14.55 -1.55
N LEU A 67 5.14 14.32 -1.37
CA LEU A 67 5.89 13.36 -2.18
C LEU A 67 5.46 11.95 -1.78
N VAL A 68 4.75 11.27 -2.68
CA VAL A 68 4.25 9.91 -2.44
C VAL A 68 5.10 8.85 -3.12
N GLY A 69 5.83 9.22 -4.18
CA GLY A 69 6.71 8.27 -4.85
C GLY A 69 7.83 8.89 -5.67
N LEU A 70 8.74 8.02 -6.12
CA LEU A 70 9.82 8.35 -7.04
C LEU A 70 9.74 7.41 -8.24
N THR A 71 9.85 7.93 -9.46
CA THR A 71 9.85 7.11 -10.68
C THR A 71 10.93 6.05 -10.59
N ALA A 72 10.55 4.78 -10.65
CA ALA A 72 11.47 3.66 -10.51
C ALA A 72 11.67 2.93 -11.84
N TRP A 73 10.60 2.32 -12.36
CA TRP A 73 10.66 1.51 -13.58
C TRP A 73 9.26 1.27 -14.17
N GLY A 74 9.20 0.68 -15.36
CA GLY A 74 7.96 0.31 -16.05
C GLY A 74 8.20 -0.74 -17.14
N VAL A 75 7.12 -1.25 -17.75
CA VAL A 75 7.19 -2.18 -18.89
C VAL A 75 6.71 -1.49 -20.16
N GLY A 76 7.65 -0.94 -20.92
CA GLY A 76 7.34 0.01 -21.98
C GLY A 76 7.11 1.41 -21.42
N CYS A 77 6.54 2.31 -22.22
CA CYS A 77 6.08 3.62 -21.75
C CYS A 77 4.75 3.96 -22.43
N GLY A 78 3.82 4.56 -21.68
CA GLY A 78 2.55 5.08 -22.22
C GLY A 78 1.57 3.99 -22.67
N ARG A 79 1.73 2.75 -22.17
CA ARG A 79 0.92 1.62 -22.59
C ARG A 79 -0.40 1.60 -21.84
N GLU A 80 -1.50 1.58 -22.60
CA GLU A 80 -2.83 1.44 -22.03
C GLU A 80 -2.93 0.17 -21.16
N GLY A 81 -3.51 0.33 -19.97
CA GLY A 81 -3.67 -0.75 -19.00
C GLY A 81 -2.40 -1.13 -18.22
N LEU A 82 -1.22 -0.58 -18.54
CA LEU A 82 0.01 -0.85 -17.81
C LEU A 82 0.48 0.40 -17.06
N PRO A 83 0.41 0.41 -15.71
CA PRO A 83 0.87 1.54 -14.93
C PRO A 83 2.40 1.57 -14.81
N GLY A 84 2.95 2.77 -14.58
CA GLY A 84 4.33 2.95 -14.14
C GLY A 84 4.50 2.53 -12.68
N VAL A 85 5.71 2.10 -12.31
CA VAL A 85 6.07 1.66 -10.96
C VAL A 85 6.97 2.68 -10.29
N TYR A 86 6.58 3.07 -9.08
CA TYR A 86 7.22 4.12 -8.28
C TYR A 86 7.61 3.57 -6.92
N VAL A 87 8.69 4.10 -6.33
CA VAL A 87 9.04 3.84 -4.94
C VAL A 87 7.91 4.33 -4.02
N ASN A 88 7.51 3.55 -3.04
CA ASN A 88 6.48 3.90 -2.06
C ASN A 88 7.10 4.68 -0.89
N ILE A 89 7.12 6.00 -0.99
CA ILE A 89 7.71 6.89 0.03
C ILE A 89 7.02 6.78 1.39
N PRO A 90 5.68 6.73 1.50
CA PRO A 90 5.02 6.52 2.78
C PRO A 90 5.50 5.26 3.51
N ASN A 91 5.76 4.17 2.78
CA ASN A 91 6.27 2.92 3.35
C ASN A 91 7.76 3.01 3.78
N LEU A 92 8.54 3.87 3.12
CA LEU A 92 9.96 4.08 3.44
C LEU A 92 10.21 5.23 4.40
N LYS A 93 9.18 5.95 4.84
CA LYS A 93 9.32 7.16 5.67
C LYS A 93 10.23 6.98 6.87
N HIS A 94 10.11 5.86 7.59
CA HIS A 94 10.94 5.59 8.77
C HIS A 94 12.42 5.47 8.42
N TRP A 95 12.74 4.74 7.35
CA TRP A 95 14.12 4.63 6.88
C TRP A 95 14.66 5.99 6.43
N ILE A 96 13.86 6.79 5.71
CA ILE A 96 14.28 8.13 5.27
C ILE A 96 14.62 9.01 6.48
N THR A 97 13.74 9.05 7.48
CA THR A 97 13.99 9.87 8.69
C THR A 97 15.24 9.40 9.43
N THR A 98 15.41 8.08 9.61
CA THR A 98 16.60 7.55 10.28
C THR A 98 17.88 7.83 9.49
N ALA A 99 17.86 7.66 8.17
CA ALA A 99 19.03 7.95 7.35
C ALA A 99 19.40 9.44 7.40
N VAL A 100 18.42 10.34 7.28
CA VAL A 100 18.65 11.79 7.38
C VAL A 100 19.22 12.15 8.75
N ASP A 101 18.66 11.60 9.83
CA ASP A 101 19.15 11.83 11.19
C ASP A 101 20.58 11.30 11.37
N GLU A 102 20.90 10.11 10.86
CA GLU A 102 22.25 9.53 10.91
C GLU A 102 23.26 10.42 10.17
N TYR A 103 22.96 10.86 8.95
CA TYR A 103 23.85 11.76 8.20
C TYR A 103 24.01 13.12 8.87
N ALA A 104 22.94 13.68 9.44
CA ALA A 104 23.01 14.94 10.17
C ALA A 104 23.91 14.84 11.42
N ASN A 105 24.00 13.66 12.03
CA ASN A 105 24.84 13.40 13.20
C ASN A 105 26.29 13.04 12.87
N ILE A 106 26.58 12.56 11.65
CA ILE A 106 27.96 12.25 11.20
C ILE A 106 28.76 13.53 10.92
N ASP A 107 28.14 14.58 10.38
CA ASP A 107 28.86 15.76 9.91
C ASP A 107 29.10 16.84 10.96
N GLY A 108 28.65 16.72 12.22
CA GLY A 108 29.02 17.61 13.33
C GLY A 108 28.90 19.14 13.08
N HIS A 109 28.27 19.58 11.98
CA HIS A 109 28.24 20.97 11.49
C HIS A 109 26.85 21.41 11.05
N LEU A 110 25.84 20.54 11.08
CA LEU A 110 24.42 20.92 10.95
C LEU A 110 23.71 21.01 12.31
N GLY A 111 24.46 21.22 13.39
CA GLY A 111 23.92 21.49 14.73
C GLY A 111 23.19 22.83 14.89
N ASN A 112 22.67 23.43 13.81
CA ASN A 112 21.86 24.65 13.87
C ASN A 112 20.96 24.89 12.65
N LEU A 113 20.46 23.85 11.97
CA LEU A 113 19.27 24.06 11.14
C LEU A 113 18.06 24.14 12.08
N GLN A 114 17.86 25.30 12.68
CA GLN A 114 16.60 25.68 13.32
C GLN A 114 15.47 25.42 12.34
N THR A 115 14.77 24.30 12.54
CA THR A 115 13.40 24.14 12.08
C THR A 115 12.61 25.22 12.80
N GLY A 116 12.39 26.35 12.13
CA GLY A 116 11.47 27.39 12.57
C GLY A 116 10.05 26.81 12.67
N GLY A 117 9.75 26.20 13.80
CA GLY A 117 8.42 25.90 14.27
C GLY A 117 8.13 26.79 15.47
N SER A 118 7.26 27.76 15.26
CA SER A 118 6.72 28.67 16.26
C SER A 118 6.21 27.93 17.51
N GLU A 119 6.76 28.36 18.65
CA GLU A 119 6.17 28.45 19.99
C GLU A 119 5.33 27.26 20.49
N GLY A 120 5.92 26.54 21.46
CA GLY A 120 5.16 26.00 22.59
C GLY A 120 5.10 24.49 22.73
N GLU A 121 6.23 23.80 22.87
CA GLU A 121 6.23 22.55 23.65
C GLU A 121 7.58 22.32 24.32
N THR A 122 7.60 22.32 25.65
CA THR A 122 8.76 21.96 26.45
C THR A 122 9.12 20.50 26.18
N VAL A 123 10.29 20.26 25.59
CA VAL A 123 10.86 18.91 25.43
C VAL A 123 11.46 18.49 26.78
N PRO A 124 10.99 17.42 27.44
CA PRO A 124 11.71 16.85 28.56
C PRO A 124 12.83 15.94 28.03
N GLU A 125 14.03 16.16 28.58
CA GLU A 125 15.17 15.28 28.43
C GLU A 125 14.84 13.84 28.86
N GLY A 126 15.39 12.87 28.12
CA GLY A 126 15.78 11.55 28.64
C GLY A 126 14.76 10.77 29.48
N GLY A 127 13.93 9.96 28.81
CA GLY A 127 13.21 8.88 29.49
C GLY A 127 12.52 7.93 28.52
N ALA A 128 12.82 6.63 28.61
CA ALA A 128 12.08 5.58 27.93
C ALA A 128 10.61 5.55 28.42
N GLY A 129 9.74 6.37 27.83
CA GLY A 129 8.42 6.71 28.36
C GLY A 129 7.26 6.26 27.48
N ALA A 130 6.39 5.41 28.07
CA ALA A 130 4.95 5.19 27.83
C ALA A 130 4.32 5.15 26.41
N GLY A 131 4.60 6.09 25.50
CA GLY A 131 3.87 6.26 24.23
C GLY A 131 4.02 5.08 23.25
N GLY A 132 5.21 4.48 23.17
CA GLY A 132 5.44 3.31 22.31
C GLY A 132 4.74 2.03 22.80
N ARG A 133 4.40 1.94 24.09
CA ARG A 133 3.66 0.77 24.63
C ARG A 133 2.20 0.82 24.25
N GLU A 134 1.60 2.01 24.23
CA GLU A 134 0.19 2.21 23.87
C GLU A 134 -0.05 1.99 22.38
N GLU A 135 0.84 2.52 21.53
CA GLU A 135 0.77 2.27 20.09
C GLU A 135 0.93 0.77 19.75
N LYS A 136 1.88 0.09 20.41
CA LYS A 136 2.09 -1.35 20.25
C LYS A 136 0.89 -2.16 20.75
N ARG A 137 0.21 -1.71 21.80
CA ARG A 137 -1.06 -2.30 22.28
C ARG A 137 -2.19 -2.10 21.26
N ARG A 138 -2.33 -0.91 20.69
CA ARG A 138 -3.35 -0.61 19.66
C ARG A 138 -3.16 -1.50 18.42
N ARG A 139 -1.94 -1.57 17.88
CA ARG A 139 -1.60 -2.45 16.74
C ARG A 139 -1.84 -3.93 17.05
N ASN A 140 -1.55 -4.38 18.27
CA ASN A 140 -1.83 -5.75 18.70
C ASN A 140 -3.33 -6.03 18.84
N GLN A 141 -4.12 -5.05 19.27
CA GLN A 141 -5.57 -5.17 19.41
C GLN A 141 -6.25 -5.23 18.04
N GLU A 142 -5.84 -4.39 17.08
CA GLU A 142 -6.30 -4.41 15.70
C GLU A 142 -6.02 -5.76 15.02
N ARG A 143 -4.80 -6.28 15.17
CA ARG A 143 -4.43 -7.62 14.65
C ARG A 143 -5.26 -8.75 15.25
N ARG A 144 -5.65 -8.64 16.54
CA ARG A 144 -6.52 -9.62 17.20
C ARG A 144 -7.96 -9.51 16.68
N ALA A 145 -8.46 -8.30 16.48
CA ALA A 145 -9.79 -8.06 15.93
C ALA A 145 -9.92 -8.63 14.50
N GLN A 146 -8.93 -8.38 13.65
CA GLN A 146 -8.89 -8.88 12.27
C GLN A 146 -8.90 -10.42 12.21
N ARG A 147 -8.05 -11.08 13.01
CA ARG A 147 -8.03 -12.55 13.12
C ARG A 147 -9.35 -13.13 13.64
N GLN A 148 -10.05 -12.42 14.52
CA GLN A 148 -11.37 -12.86 15.00
C GLN A 148 -12.45 -12.72 13.93
N GLN A 149 -12.40 -11.64 13.14
CA GLN A 149 -13.32 -11.41 12.02
C GLN A 149 -13.13 -12.49 10.94
N GLU A 150 -11.90 -12.76 10.52
CA GLU A 150 -11.58 -13.83 9.57
C GLU A 150 -12.11 -15.19 10.03
N ARG A 151 -11.90 -15.55 11.30
CA ARG A 151 -12.43 -16.81 11.88
C ARG A 151 -13.97 -16.84 11.97
N ARG A 152 -14.65 -15.70 12.01
CA ARG A 152 -16.13 -15.63 11.98
C ARG A 152 -16.62 -15.81 10.55
N GLU A 153 -16.01 -15.13 9.60
CA GLU A 153 -16.32 -15.23 8.17
C GLU A 153 -16.06 -16.65 7.64
N GLU A 154 -14.96 -17.28 8.03
CA GLU A 154 -14.66 -18.67 7.67
C GLU A 154 -15.72 -19.64 8.21
N ARG A 155 -16.15 -19.48 9.48
CA ARG A 155 -17.23 -20.29 10.06
C ARG A 155 -18.56 -20.06 9.35
N GLN A 156 -18.86 -18.84 8.91
CA GLN A 156 -20.06 -18.55 8.13
C GLN A 156 -20.00 -19.22 6.75
N ARG A 157 -18.85 -19.15 6.07
CA ARG A 157 -18.63 -19.83 4.77
C ARG A 157 -18.81 -21.34 4.91
N GLN A 158 -18.20 -21.96 5.92
CA GLN A 158 -18.35 -23.40 6.18
C GLN A 158 -19.81 -23.79 6.48
N ARG A 159 -20.55 -22.98 7.25
CA ARG A 159 -21.99 -23.21 7.52
C ARG A 159 -22.83 -23.11 6.26
N MET A 160 -22.53 -22.18 5.36
CA MET A 160 -23.23 -22.02 4.08
C MET A 160 -22.95 -23.23 3.17
N GLN A 161 -21.69 -23.64 3.04
CA GLN A 161 -21.30 -24.82 2.27
C GLN A 161 -21.97 -26.11 2.79
N GLN A 162 -21.99 -26.33 4.10
CA GLN A 162 -22.69 -27.48 4.68
C GLN A 162 -24.21 -27.46 4.41
N ARG A 163 -24.84 -26.28 4.40
CA ARG A 163 -26.26 -26.16 4.06
C ARG A 163 -26.51 -26.50 2.59
N GLU A 164 -25.61 -26.11 1.69
CA GLU A 164 -25.70 -26.44 0.26
C GLU A 164 -25.48 -27.93 0.00
N GLN A 165 -24.47 -28.55 0.60
CA GLN A 165 -24.25 -30.00 0.52
C GLN A 165 -25.48 -30.78 0.99
N ARG A 166 -26.06 -30.41 2.14
CA ARG A 166 -27.29 -31.04 2.65
C ARG A 166 -28.49 -30.86 1.70
N LYS A 167 -28.56 -29.75 0.95
CA LYS A 167 -29.61 -29.55 -0.07
C LYS A 167 -29.37 -30.46 -1.28
N GLN A 168 -28.14 -30.56 -1.76
CA GLN A 168 -27.76 -31.44 -2.87
C GLN A 168 -28.05 -32.91 -2.53
N GLU A 169 -27.62 -33.39 -1.36
CA GLU A 169 -27.90 -34.76 -0.91
C GLU A 169 -29.40 -35.06 -0.82
N ARG A 170 -30.21 -34.09 -0.35
CA ARG A 170 -31.68 -34.24 -0.31
C ARG A 170 -32.28 -34.32 -1.72
N GLN A 171 -31.75 -33.56 -2.67
CA GLN A 171 -32.20 -33.56 -4.06
C GLN A 171 -31.84 -34.87 -4.76
N GLU A 172 -30.63 -35.37 -4.56
CA GLU A 172 -30.16 -36.65 -5.10
C GLU A 172 -30.97 -37.83 -4.53
N ARG A 173 -31.25 -37.83 -3.21
CA ARG A 173 -32.16 -38.82 -2.59
C ARG A 173 -33.56 -38.79 -3.19
N ARG A 174 -34.08 -37.61 -3.56
CA ARG A 174 -35.38 -37.48 -4.24
C ARG A 174 -35.34 -38.03 -5.67
N GLN A 175 -34.28 -37.75 -6.42
CA GLN A 175 -34.08 -38.25 -7.78
C GLN A 175 -33.97 -39.79 -7.81
N ASN A 176 -33.17 -40.38 -6.91
CA ASN A 176 -33.03 -41.84 -6.80
C ASN A 176 -34.32 -42.55 -6.38
N ARG A 177 -35.22 -41.87 -5.64
CA ARG A 177 -36.52 -42.42 -5.25
C ARG A 177 -37.54 -42.42 -6.39
N ASN A 178 -37.42 -41.46 -7.32
CA ASN A 178 -38.31 -41.33 -8.48
C ASN A 178 -37.85 -42.15 -9.70
N GLY A 179 -36.55 -42.44 -9.83
CA GLY A 179 -36.01 -43.31 -10.90
C GLY A 179 -36.12 -44.82 -10.63
N ARG A 180 -36.79 -45.22 -9.54
CA ARG A 180 -37.00 -46.62 -9.14
C ARG A 180 -38.45 -47.10 -9.34
N LYS A 181 -39.29 -46.30 -9.99
CA LYS A 181 -40.64 -46.64 -10.49
C LYS A 181 -40.62 -46.66 -12.01
#